data_AF-A0A9W7YVV1-F1
#
_entry.id   AF-A0A9W7YVV1-F1
#
_cell.length_a   1.000
_cell.length_b   1.000
_cell.length_c   1.000
_cell.angle_alpha   90.00
_cell.angle_beta   90.00
_cell.angle_gamma   90.00
#
_symmetry.space_group_name_H-M   'P 1'
#
loop_
_entity.id
_entity.type
_entity.pdbx_description
1 polymer ?
#
loop_
_entity_poly.entity_id
_entity_poly.type
_entity_poly.pdbx_seq_one_letter_code
_entity_poly.pdbx_strand_id
1 'polypeptide(L)'
;MAPSACEEDIVLGVSNYNDNGRESIHRGRSVGNKLRAYGRMCKWWLLIFGLAAVAIILFCAYPATRQDEHDGANKLPTHELLLTAKPEAYQAAKAELPNLAEAYRPLDELPTLTLCKDLPIPESYWNMTIDELPAFVDMLQPSTIKLGESICIRVIVPARPTNTSSSFAPFPNTPWDSILLDLAGNTTQISVPVHLQMVDNVQNYVRHTAHVYEADVVLRDADTFIPAGYIEYRDALWNSEDHIMAQPLVPEQLYVRSDAYVTVVDDVLSKHSMSNYLALPLCTEPDADGRWIAADSLPFNASLALPPDNYNRVWLPYDCRLHHYSYPEFAQCLQQKHSLVHWFGDSNTRRALKKITTLGQWCSKPDEVNTQLCICNDNVQGFGSYNMKSSVIPLDIDPVTGGTPPSDSQQLGTVAANSSRIILFKWGGLTTFNNPPWENTFSPSFTQMGTPSVAIFALVNWDAAFSTRTFFVQQVEMLIEHVNQTYPTSTDIVIRTGQYYCCTYDTNPKLKRKYSRLRNQYFSQYLVDEFNARFGDKRKISIWDVGRISERRPYSARDETAKQCEPNHVRAEIVDVENLVLANHLCNSPSVL
;
A
#
# COMPACT_ATOMS: atom_id res chain seq x y z
N MET A 1 -40.61 -9.11 1.73
CA MET A 1 -39.60 -9.16 0.66
C MET A 1 -38.38 -8.42 1.19
N ALA A 2 -37.40 -9.18 1.68
CA ALA A 2 -36.13 -8.69 2.21
C ALA A 2 -35.02 -9.30 1.35
N PRO A 3 -33.95 -8.57 0.98
CA PRO A 3 -32.83 -9.16 0.28
C PRO A 3 -31.80 -9.71 1.28
N SER A 4 -31.46 -10.97 1.09
CA SER A 4 -30.38 -11.72 1.74
C SER A 4 -29.02 -11.27 1.20
N ALA A 5 -28.07 -10.99 2.10
CA ALA A 5 -26.67 -10.70 1.78
C ALA A 5 -25.77 -11.90 2.16
N CYS A 6 -24.96 -12.30 1.18
CA CYS A 6 -23.63 -12.92 1.25
C CYS A 6 -23.32 -13.95 2.36
N GLU A 7 -23.50 -15.23 2.05
CA GLU A 7 -22.57 -16.30 2.43
C GLU A 7 -21.67 -16.58 1.22
N GLU A 8 -20.36 -16.38 1.35
CA GLU A 8 -19.38 -16.97 0.46
C GLU A 8 -19.19 -18.43 0.90
N ASP A 9 -19.79 -19.35 0.15
CA ASP A 9 -19.53 -20.78 0.29
C ASP A 9 -18.07 -21.09 -0.05
N ILE A 10 -17.30 -21.52 0.96
CA ILE A 10 -16.10 -22.33 0.77
C ILE A 10 -16.60 -23.70 0.26
N VAL A 11 -16.69 -23.83 -1.07
CA VAL A 11 -16.98 -25.12 -1.71
C VAL A 11 -15.73 -25.99 -1.65
N LEU A 12 -15.65 -26.85 -0.63
CA LEU A 12 -14.80 -28.05 -0.67
C LEU A 12 -15.39 -29.04 -1.67
N GLY A 13 -15.04 -28.88 -2.95
CA GLY A 13 -15.38 -29.82 -4.00
C GLY A 13 -14.59 -31.12 -3.87
N VAL A 14 -15.15 -32.12 -3.21
CA VAL A 14 -14.73 -33.52 -3.39
C VAL A 14 -15.42 -34.03 -4.66
N SER A 15 -14.73 -34.04 -5.79
CA SER A 15 -15.23 -34.69 -7.00
C SER A 15 -15.01 -36.20 -6.91
N ASN A 16 -16.09 -36.96 -6.70
CA ASN A 16 -16.12 -38.38 -7.01
C ASN A 16 -16.34 -38.54 -8.52
N TYR A 17 -15.28 -38.92 -9.24
CA TYR A 17 -15.41 -39.45 -10.60
C TYR A 17 -15.45 -40.98 -10.51
N ASN A 18 -16.62 -41.53 -10.84
CA ASN A 18 -16.77 -42.92 -11.24
C ASN A 18 -16.62 -42.96 -12.76
N ASP A 19 -15.68 -43.75 -13.27
CA ASP A 19 -15.81 -44.28 -14.62
C ASP A 19 -15.27 -45.72 -14.69
N ASN A 20 -16.05 -46.56 -15.36
CA ASN A 20 -15.88 -48.01 -15.41
C ASN A 20 -14.91 -48.44 -16.52
N GLY A 21 -14.00 -49.37 -16.18
CA GLY A 21 -13.72 -50.54 -17.02
C GLY A 21 -12.38 -50.60 -17.75
N ARG A 22 -11.41 -51.36 -17.22
CA ARG A 22 -11.08 -52.72 -17.68
C ARG A 22 -9.91 -53.35 -16.91
N GLU A 23 -10.13 -54.61 -16.57
CA GLU A 23 -9.25 -55.73 -16.22
C GLU A 23 -7.72 -55.51 -16.16
N SER A 24 -7.14 -55.81 -15.00
CA SER A 24 -6.06 -56.81 -14.94
C SER A 24 -5.96 -57.43 -13.55
N ILE A 25 -5.77 -58.74 -13.57
CA ILE A 25 -5.67 -59.67 -12.46
C ILE A 25 -4.27 -59.57 -11.84
N HIS A 26 -4.14 -59.37 -10.53
CA HIS A 26 -3.13 -60.07 -9.73
C HIS A 26 -3.46 -60.09 -8.22
N ARG A 27 -3.26 -61.28 -7.65
CA ARG A 27 -3.45 -61.66 -6.24
C ARG A 27 -2.46 -60.95 -5.30
N GLY A 28 -2.91 -60.62 -4.09
CA GLY A 28 -2.03 -60.34 -2.95
C GLY A 28 -2.77 -60.08 -1.64
N ARG A 29 -2.76 -61.09 -0.74
CA ARG A 29 -2.99 -61.08 0.73
C ARG A 29 -2.38 -59.83 1.41
N SER A 30 -2.77 -59.28 2.58
CA SER A 30 -3.51 -59.72 3.77
C SER A 30 -3.51 -58.57 4.82
N VAL A 31 -4.37 -58.68 5.85
CA VAL A 31 -4.43 -57.91 7.14
C VAL A 31 -4.99 -56.48 7.02
N GLY A 32 -5.98 -55.97 7.77
CA GLY A 32 -6.59 -56.37 9.04
C GLY A 32 -6.54 -55.18 10.02
N ASN A 33 -7.70 -54.71 10.47
CA ASN A 33 -7.98 -53.82 11.62
C ASN A 33 -7.72 -52.30 11.49
N LYS A 34 -8.81 -51.52 11.42
CA LYS A 34 -9.17 -50.39 12.33
C LYS A 34 -10.37 -49.60 11.76
N LEU A 35 -11.59 -49.94 12.17
CA LEU A 35 -12.80 -49.15 11.90
C LEU A 35 -13.84 -49.37 13.01
N ARG A 36 -13.64 -48.72 14.16
CA ARG A 36 -14.66 -48.48 15.20
C ARG A 36 -14.23 -47.27 16.04
N ALA A 37 -14.55 -46.05 15.61
CA ALA A 37 -14.58 -44.87 16.48
C ALA A 37 -15.15 -43.60 15.80
N TYR A 38 -16.28 -43.64 15.08
CA TYR A 38 -16.94 -42.39 14.61
C TYR A 38 -18.47 -42.55 14.51
N GLY A 39 -19.12 -42.86 15.63
CA GLY A 39 -20.57 -43.11 15.66
C GLY A 39 -21.33 -42.52 16.85
N ARG A 40 -20.74 -41.60 17.63
CA ARG A 40 -21.36 -41.10 18.87
C ARG A 40 -21.18 -39.60 19.17
N MET A 41 -21.06 -38.73 18.16
CA MET A 41 -21.05 -37.25 18.37
C MET A 41 -22.16 -36.48 17.65
N CYS A 42 -23.12 -37.12 16.97
CA CYS A 42 -24.23 -36.41 16.31
C CYS A 42 -25.55 -36.33 17.12
N LYS A 43 -25.55 -36.61 18.43
CA LYS A 43 -26.77 -36.57 19.25
C LYS A 43 -26.83 -35.46 20.31
N TRP A 44 -25.79 -34.64 20.43
CA TRP A 44 -25.75 -33.52 21.41
C TRP A 44 -25.94 -32.13 20.79
N TRP A 45 -25.89 -31.99 19.47
CA TRP A 45 -26.00 -30.68 18.80
C TRP A 45 -27.43 -30.21 18.51
N LEU A 46 -28.42 -31.11 18.56
CA LEU A 46 -29.83 -30.79 18.24
C LEU A 46 -30.66 -30.30 19.43
N LEU A 47 -30.09 -30.24 20.64
CA LEU A 47 -30.81 -29.72 21.83
C LEU A 47 -30.48 -28.26 22.19
N ILE A 48 -29.40 -27.69 21.65
CA ILE A 48 -28.93 -26.34 22.04
C ILE A 48 -29.55 -25.24 21.17
N PHE A 49 -29.96 -25.54 19.93
CA PHE A 49 -30.58 -24.54 19.03
C PHE A 49 -32.11 -24.41 19.16
N GLY A 50 -32.75 -25.25 19.98
CA GLY A 50 -34.22 -25.22 20.18
C GLY A 50 -34.72 -24.14 21.14
N LEU A 51 -33.84 -23.41 21.85
CA LEU A 51 -34.22 -22.48 22.92
C LEU A 51 -34.00 -20.99 22.62
N ALA A 52 -33.48 -20.63 21.44
CA ALA A 52 -33.24 -19.24 21.06
C ALA A 52 -34.40 -18.57 20.28
N ALA A 53 -35.47 -19.30 19.95
CA ALA A 53 -36.53 -18.82 19.05
C ALA A 53 -37.76 -18.19 19.74
N VAL A 54 -37.71 -17.92 21.05
CA VAL A 54 -38.88 -17.39 21.81
C VAL A 54 -38.66 -15.96 22.35
N ALA A 55 -37.50 -15.35 22.13
CA ALA A 55 -37.17 -14.03 22.69
C ALA A 55 -37.25 -12.84 21.70
N ILE A 56 -37.77 -13.04 20.48
CA ILE A 56 -37.88 -11.98 19.46
C ILE A 56 -39.35 -11.79 19.05
N ILE A 57 -40.21 -11.54 20.03
CA ILE A 57 -41.54 -10.94 19.82
C ILE A 57 -41.80 -10.06 21.05
N LEU A 58 -41.27 -8.84 21.05
CA LEU A 58 -41.70 -7.70 21.88
C LEU A 58 -40.68 -6.56 21.68
N PHE A 59 -40.83 -5.77 20.61
CA PHE A 59 -40.44 -4.35 20.53
C PHE A 59 -40.82 -3.80 19.15
N CYS A 60 -42.10 -3.49 18.98
CA CYS A 60 -42.59 -2.66 17.87
C CYS A 60 -43.73 -1.79 18.40
N ALA A 61 -43.45 -0.55 18.79
CA ALA A 61 -44.43 0.53 18.78
C ALA A 61 -43.75 1.91 18.94
N TYR A 62 -44.29 2.89 18.20
CA TYR A 62 -44.15 4.36 18.27
C TYR A 62 -43.17 5.07 17.30
N PRO A 63 -43.55 6.28 16.81
CA PRO A 63 -43.78 6.51 15.38
C PRO A 63 -43.03 7.75 14.85
N ALA A 64 -43.16 7.95 13.54
CA ALA A 64 -42.60 9.06 12.78
C ALA A 64 -43.29 10.41 13.06
N THR A 65 -42.49 11.47 13.08
CA THR A 65 -42.92 12.86 12.83
C THR A 65 -42.02 13.51 11.78
N ARG A 66 -42.63 14.42 11.01
CA ARG A 66 -42.22 15.01 9.74
C ARG A 66 -41.95 16.52 9.92
N GLN A 67 -41.30 17.12 8.91
CA GLN A 67 -41.26 18.57 8.54
C GLN A 67 -40.22 19.45 9.28
N ASP A 68 -39.49 20.41 8.69
CA ASP A 68 -39.59 21.16 7.41
C ASP A 68 -38.21 21.79 7.00
N GLU A 69 -38.22 22.43 5.83
CA GLU A 69 -37.22 23.15 5.00
C GLU A 69 -36.29 24.19 5.68
N HIS A 70 -35.09 24.40 5.10
CA HIS A 70 -34.58 25.75 4.72
C HIS A 70 -33.31 25.74 3.84
N ASP A 71 -33.33 26.59 2.81
CA ASP A 71 -32.23 26.99 1.91
C ASP A 71 -31.08 27.76 2.60
N GLY A 72 -29.86 27.71 2.03
CA GLY A 72 -28.89 28.81 2.17
C GLY A 72 -27.38 28.49 2.02
N ALA A 73 -26.85 28.83 0.84
CA ALA A 73 -25.50 29.37 0.57
C ALA A 73 -24.21 28.57 0.92
N ASN A 74 -23.45 28.30 -0.14
CA ASN A 74 -22.06 27.82 -0.15
C ASN A 74 -21.12 28.66 0.72
N LYS A 75 -20.67 28.08 1.84
CA LYS A 75 -19.37 28.36 2.47
C LYS A 75 -18.59 27.06 2.51
N LEU A 76 -17.37 27.08 1.98
CA LEU A 76 -16.38 26.02 2.14
C LEU A 76 -16.22 25.70 3.64
N PRO A 77 -16.29 24.42 4.05
CA PRO A 77 -16.15 24.06 5.44
C PRO A 77 -14.68 24.19 5.85
N THR A 78 -14.39 25.07 6.80
CA THR A 78 -13.21 24.96 7.65
C THR A 78 -13.25 23.60 8.35
N HIS A 79 -12.13 22.89 8.30
CA HIS A 79 -11.91 21.57 8.89
C HIS A 79 -12.28 21.55 10.38
N GLU A 80 -13.53 21.18 10.67
CA GLU A 80 -13.98 20.84 12.02
C GLU A 80 -14.94 19.65 11.88
N LEU A 81 -14.37 18.43 11.81
CA LEU A 81 -15.18 17.21 11.83
C LEU A 81 -14.46 16.05 12.53
N LEU A 82 -15.01 15.75 13.71
CA LEU A 82 -15.04 14.48 14.47
C LEU A 82 -13.71 13.82 14.87
N LEU A 83 -13.16 14.31 15.99
CA LEU A 83 -12.36 13.56 16.94
C LEU A 83 -13.17 13.39 18.24
N THR A 84 -13.74 12.21 18.50
CA THR A 84 -14.30 11.89 19.81
C THR A 84 -13.22 11.28 20.70
N ALA A 85 -12.18 12.04 21.00
CA ALA A 85 -11.49 11.94 22.28
C ALA A 85 -12.16 12.98 23.20
N LYS A 86 -12.48 12.63 24.44
CA LYS A 86 -13.14 13.58 25.36
C LYS A 86 -12.30 14.87 25.44
N PRO A 87 -12.85 16.03 25.01
CA PRO A 87 -12.12 17.31 25.06
C PRO A 87 -11.61 17.63 26.47
N GLU A 88 -12.26 17.08 27.50
CA GLU A 88 -11.93 17.27 28.91
C GLU A 88 -10.56 16.69 29.30
N ALA A 89 -10.17 15.50 28.80
CA ALA A 89 -8.86 14.92 29.09
C ALA A 89 -7.72 15.67 28.36
N TYR A 90 -8.01 16.14 27.14
CA TYR A 90 -7.09 16.94 26.34
C TYR A 90 -6.88 18.34 26.94
N GLN A 91 -7.95 19.01 27.39
CA GLN A 91 -7.86 20.32 28.04
C GLN A 91 -7.26 20.23 29.46
N ALA A 92 -7.47 19.12 30.17
CA ALA A 92 -6.82 18.87 31.46
C ALA A 92 -5.30 18.67 31.32
N ALA A 93 -4.86 17.86 30.34
CA ALA A 93 -3.43 17.70 30.04
C ALA A 93 -2.79 19.05 29.65
N LYS A 94 -3.49 19.89 28.88
CA LYS A 94 -3.00 21.23 28.50
C LYS A 94 -2.82 22.18 29.70
N ALA A 95 -3.61 22.01 30.76
CA ALA A 95 -3.54 22.86 31.96
C ALA A 95 -2.44 22.44 32.96
N GLU A 96 -1.95 21.20 32.89
CA GLU A 96 -0.95 20.64 33.82
C GLU A 96 0.48 20.59 33.27
N LEU A 97 0.77 21.29 32.16
CA LEU A 97 2.08 21.22 31.47
C LEU A 97 3.02 22.44 31.57
N PRO A 98 3.23 23.08 32.75
CA PRO A 98 4.25 24.11 32.89
C PRO A 98 5.70 23.57 32.79
N ASN A 99 5.93 22.26 32.95
CA ASN A 99 7.27 21.65 32.88
C ASN A 99 7.78 21.36 31.46
N LEU A 100 6.95 21.48 30.42
CA LEU A 100 7.43 21.31 29.04
C LEU A 100 8.47 22.38 28.68
N ALA A 101 8.25 23.63 29.11
CA ALA A 101 9.16 24.74 28.79
C ALA A 101 10.58 24.55 29.34
N GLU A 102 10.76 23.84 30.45
CA GLU A 102 12.09 23.54 31.02
C GLU A 102 12.84 22.41 30.28
N ALA A 103 12.12 21.51 29.60
CA ALA A 103 12.73 20.44 28.82
C ALA A 103 13.29 20.93 27.46
N TYR A 104 12.83 22.08 26.96
CA TYR A 104 13.25 22.63 25.68
C TYR A 104 14.35 23.68 25.85
N ARG A 105 15.51 23.45 25.22
CA ARG A 105 16.55 24.48 25.12
C ARG A 105 16.10 25.61 24.20
N PRO A 106 16.45 26.88 24.49
CA PRO A 106 16.26 27.99 23.55
C PRO A 106 16.97 27.69 22.22
N LEU A 107 16.24 27.84 21.10
CA LEU A 107 16.68 27.52 19.74
C LEU A 107 17.64 28.55 19.12
N ASP A 108 17.89 29.68 19.80
CA ASP A 108 18.46 30.88 19.19
C ASP A 108 19.99 30.84 18.90
N GLU A 109 20.69 29.75 19.23
CA GLU A 109 22.16 29.65 19.07
C GLU A 109 22.64 28.41 18.28
N LEU A 110 21.77 27.65 17.62
CA LEU A 110 22.20 26.47 16.86
C LEU A 110 22.81 26.87 15.49
N PRO A 111 23.98 26.31 15.12
CA PRO A 111 24.57 26.53 13.80
C PRO A 111 23.64 26.06 12.68
N THR A 112 23.76 26.69 11.51
CA THR A 112 22.98 26.37 10.31
C THR A 112 23.12 24.90 9.91
N LEU A 113 21.96 24.23 9.74
CA LEU A 113 21.77 22.88 9.18
C LEU A 113 22.55 21.76 9.87
N THR A 114 22.05 21.30 11.01
CA THR A 114 22.49 20.07 11.68
C THR A 114 21.54 18.91 11.37
N LEU A 115 22.12 17.76 10.99
CA LEU A 115 21.40 16.50 10.89
C LEU A 115 20.98 16.04 12.31
N CYS A 116 19.94 15.22 12.41
CA CYS A 116 19.44 14.74 13.70
C CYS A 116 20.52 14.07 14.54
N LYS A 117 21.37 13.26 13.92
CA LYS A 117 22.47 12.54 14.58
C LYS A 117 23.47 13.47 15.29
N ASP A 118 23.56 14.74 14.86
CA ASP A 118 24.50 15.72 15.40
C ASP A 118 23.90 16.52 16.57
N LEU A 119 22.59 16.40 16.78
CA LEU A 119 21.87 17.06 17.86
C LEU A 119 21.78 16.13 19.08
N PRO A 120 22.20 16.56 20.29
CA PRO A 120 22.05 15.73 21.47
C PRO A 120 20.56 15.47 21.76
N ILE A 121 20.25 14.27 22.22
CA ILE A 121 18.91 13.91 22.68
C ILE A 121 18.82 14.22 24.17
N PRO A 122 17.86 15.04 24.63
CA PRO A 122 17.68 15.32 26.04
C PRO A 122 17.51 14.05 26.88
N GLU A 123 18.23 13.96 28.02
CA GLU A 123 18.10 12.82 28.95
C GLU A 123 16.67 12.65 29.48
N SER A 124 15.89 13.73 29.52
CA SER A 124 14.49 13.70 29.93
C SER A 124 13.64 12.83 28.99
N TYR A 125 13.93 12.77 27.68
CA TYR A 125 13.10 12.01 26.71
C TYR A 125 13.08 10.52 27.02
N TRP A 126 14.20 10.01 27.52
CA TRP A 126 14.43 8.60 27.82
C TRP A 126 13.68 8.10 29.07
N ASN A 127 13.34 9.00 29.99
CA ASN A 127 12.69 8.67 31.25
C ASN A 127 11.18 8.99 31.26
N MET A 128 10.62 9.44 30.13
CA MET A 128 9.22 9.86 30.05
C MET A 128 8.23 8.71 30.15
N THR A 129 7.17 8.93 30.91
CA THR A 129 6.03 8.03 31.01
C THR A 129 4.77 8.65 30.42
N ILE A 130 3.85 7.82 29.94
CA ILE A 130 2.60 8.29 29.31
C ILE A 130 1.69 9.03 30.30
N ASP A 131 1.84 8.76 31.60
CA ASP A 131 1.10 9.44 32.66
C ASP A 131 1.57 10.89 32.83
N GLU A 132 2.79 11.21 32.40
CA GLU A 132 3.35 12.56 32.40
C GLU A 132 3.00 13.32 31.12
N LEU A 133 3.18 12.68 29.97
CA LEU A 133 3.03 13.29 28.65
C LEU A 133 2.50 12.30 27.61
N PRO A 134 1.61 12.72 26.70
CA PRO A 134 1.30 11.93 25.51
C PRO A 134 2.53 11.90 24.56
N ALA A 135 2.52 10.98 23.59
CA ALA A 135 3.53 11.00 22.53
C ALA A 135 3.50 12.32 21.77
N PHE A 136 4.67 12.88 21.43
CA PHE A 136 4.78 14.21 20.84
C PHE A 136 5.86 14.34 19.77
N VAL A 137 5.71 15.35 18.94
CA VAL A 137 6.66 15.74 17.90
C VAL A 137 7.53 16.91 18.39
N ASP A 138 8.83 16.79 18.19
CA ASP A 138 9.83 17.83 18.48
C ASP A 138 10.58 18.20 17.19
N MET A 139 10.67 19.50 16.90
CA MET A 139 11.31 20.06 15.71
C MET A 139 12.43 21.01 16.16
N LEU A 140 13.68 20.65 15.84
CA LEU A 140 14.86 21.27 16.45
C LEU A 140 15.56 22.32 15.55
N GLN A 141 14.80 23.04 14.74
CA GLN A 141 15.36 23.85 13.65
C GLN A 141 14.71 25.23 13.50
N PRO A 142 15.37 26.17 12.79
CA PRO A 142 14.81 27.50 12.52
C PRO A 142 13.46 27.42 11.82
N SER A 143 12.61 28.42 12.09
CA SER A 143 11.27 28.51 11.50
C SER A 143 11.27 28.74 9.98
N THR A 144 12.42 29.01 9.36
CA THR A 144 12.56 29.28 7.92
C THR A 144 13.81 28.61 7.34
N ILE A 145 13.65 27.90 6.21
CA ILE A 145 14.72 27.24 5.45
C ILE A 145 14.52 27.45 3.93
N LYS A 146 15.50 27.06 3.11
CA LYS A 146 15.42 27.06 1.65
C LYS A 146 15.00 25.71 1.07
N LEU A 147 14.56 25.69 -0.19
CA LEU A 147 14.30 24.46 -0.93
C LEU A 147 15.52 23.52 -0.94
N GLY A 148 15.27 22.25 -0.64
CA GLY A 148 16.29 21.20 -0.62
C GLY A 148 17.08 21.11 0.68
N GLU A 149 16.86 22.02 1.63
CA GLU A 149 17.41 21.91 2.98
C GLU A 149 16.65 20.86 3.80
N SER A 150 17.35 20.27 4.78
CA SER A 150 16.83 19.20 5.63
C SER A 150 16.51 19.70 7.03
N ILE A 151 15.36 19.27 7.56
CA ILE A 151 15.00 19.47 8.96
C ILE A 151 15.14 18.21 9.81
N CYS A 152 15.56 18.36 11.06
CA CYS A 152 15.51 17.28 12.03
C CYS A 152 14.16 17.25 12.74
N ILE A 153 13.50 16.10 12.68
CA ILE A 153 12.25 15.83 13.41
C ILE A 153 12.47 14.65 14.34
N ARG A 154 11.99 14.78 15.57
CA ARG A 154 11.92 13.71 16.55
C ARG A 154 10.49 13.40 16.94
N VAL A 155 10.21 12.13 17.19
CA VAL A 155 8.97 11.69 17.85
C VAL A 155 9.35 10.92 19.08
N ILE A 156 8.82 11.37 20.22
CA ILE A 156 9.01 10.74 21.51
C ILE A 156 7.73 9.96 21.81
N VAL A 157 7.88 8.67 22.08
CA VAL A 157 6.81 7.77 22.48
C VAL A 157 7.05 7.35 23.93
N PRO A 158 6.38 7.99 24.90
CA PRO A 158 6.58 7.71 26.32
C PRO A 158 6.23 6.28 26.70
N ALA A 159 6.90 5.76 27.72
CA ALA A 159 6.67 4.43 28.26
C ALA A 159 5.22 4.28 28.77
N ARG A 160 4.59 3.14 28.48
CA ARG A 160 3.26 2.80 29.01
C ARG A 160 3.38 1.70 30.07
N PRO A 161 2.76 1.83 31.26
CA PRO A 161 2.69 0.73 32.23
C PRO A 161 1.95 -0.46 31.61
N THR A 162 2.47 -1.66 31.82
CA THR A 162 2.26 -2.77 30.89
C THR A 162 1.20 -3.76 31.34
N ASN A 163 0.55 -4.37 30.35
CA ASN A 163 -0.08 -5.68 30.49
C ASN A 163 0.91 -6.71 29.91
N THR A 164 1.45 -7.58 30.75
CA THR A 164 2.66 -8.41 30.51
C THR A 164 2.52 -9.53 29.47
N SER A 165 1.45 -9.58 28.65
CA SER A 165 1.09 -10.78 27.90
C SER A 165 1.12 -10.67 26.36
N SER A 166 1.76 -9.67 25.75
CA SER A 166 1.82 -9.60 24.27
C SER A 166 2.91 -10.52 23.71
N SER A 167 2.53 -11.36 22.74
CA SER A 167 3.40 -12.21 21.91
C SER A 167 3.99 -11.49 20.70
N PHE A 168 3.85 -10.16 20.63
CA PHE A 168 4.34 -9.35 19.52
C PHE A 168 5.78 -8.92 19.76
N ALA A 169 6.58 -8.95 18.71
CA ALA A 169 7.97 -8.51 18.73
C ALA A 169 8.31 -7.83 17.40
N PRO A 170 9.13 -6.77 17.40
CA PRO A 170 9.60 -6.17 16.16
C PRO A 170 10.57 -7.15 15.49
N PHE A 171 10.84 -6.92 14.20
CA PHE A 171 11.99 -7.56 13.57
C PHE A 171 13.30 -7.02 14.18
N PRO A 172 14.41 -7.77 14.09
CA PRO A 172 15.72 -7.23 14.47
C PRO A 172 15.97 -5.88 13.80
N ASN A 173 16.38 -4.89 14.60
CA ASN A 173 16.68 -3.52 14.15
C ASN A 173 15.50 -2.78 13.49
N THR A 174 14.27 -3.06 13.91
CA THR A 174 13.07 -2.35 13.46
C THR A 174 12.33 -1.75 14.65
N PRO A 175 11.51 -0.70 14.44
CA PRO A 175 10.95 0.06 15.54
C PRO A 175 9.88 -0.72 16.30
N TRP A 176 9.77 -0.45 17.59
CA TRP A 176 8.67 -0.98 18.40
C TRP A 176 7.34 -0.35 17.99
N ASP A 177 7.33 0.93 17.64
CA ASP A 177 6.10 1.66 17.31
C ASP A 177 5.98 1.90 15.80
N SER A 178 4.78 1.70 15.27
CA SER A 178 4.43 2.10 13.90
C SER A 178 3.87 3.52 13.97
N ILE A 179 4.67 4.51 13.61
CA ILE A 179 4.29 5.94 13.71
C ILE A 179 4.06 6.48 12.32
N LEU A 180 2.90 7.04 12.04
CA LEU A 180 2.62 7.73 10.78
C LEU A 180 2.74 9.23 11.05
N LEU A 181 3.67 9.89 10.37
CA LEU A 181 3.90 11.32 10.48
C LEU A 181 4.16 11.89 9.09
N ASP A 182 3.48 12.98 8.77
CA ASP A 182 3.71 13.77 7.57
C ASP A 182 3.94 15.23 7.97
N LEU A 183 4.70 15.95 7.15
CA LEU A 183 4.72 17.40 7.11
C LEU A 183 3.71 17.87 6.06
N ALA A 184 2.62 18.49 6.49
CA ALA A 184 1.55 18.96 5.63
C ALA A 184 1.76 20.45 5.29
N GLY A 185 1.86 20.76 4.00
CA GLY A 185 1.94 22.11 3.48
C GLY A 185 0.61 22.84 3.62
N ASN A 186 0.63 24.00 4.27
CA ASN A 186 -0.57 24.77 4.59
C ASN A 186 -1.26 25.34 3.33
N THR A 187 -0.48 25.81 2.35
CA THR A 187 -1.00 26.50 1.16
C THR A 187 -1.19 25.53 -0.01
N THR A 188 -0.17 24.73 -0.29
CA THR A 188 -0.12 23.82 -1.45
C THR A 188 -0.86 22.51 -1.20
N GLN A 189 -1.15 22.19 0.06
CA GLN A 189 -1.69 20.90 0.50
C GLN A 189 -0.76 19.72 0.16
N ILE A 190 0.54 19.96 -0.09
CA ILE A 190 1.52 18.89 -0.30
C ILE A 190 1.74 18.14 1.02
N SER A 191 1.84 16.80 0.96
CA SER A 191 2.17 15.96 2.12
C SER A 191 3.55 15.35 1.93
N VAL A 192 4.48 15.63 2.84
CA VAL A 192 5.82 15.03 2.85
C VAL A 192 5.87 13.98 3.97
N PRO A 193 5.92 12.68 3.66
CA PRO A 193 6.01 11.65 4.69
C PRO A 193 7.34 11.74 5.44
N VAL A 194 7.29 11.57 6.76
CA VAL A 194 8.46 11.55 7.64
C VAL A 194 8.82 10.09 7.93
N HIS A 195 9.86 9.60 7.25
CA HIS A 195 10.34 8.22 7.42
C HIS A 195 11.23 8.11 8.65
N LEU A 196 10.58 8.03 9.82
CA LEU A 196 11.20 7.91 11.13
C LEU A 196 12.05 6.64 11.26
N GLN A 197 13.22 6.80 11.86
CA GLN A 197 14.12 5.72 12.25
C GLN A 197 14.28 5.71 13.77
N MET A 198 14.47 4.52 14.33
CA MET A 198 14.75 4.39 15.76
C MET A 198 16.18 4.87 16.03
N VAL A 199 16.34 5.76 17.02
CA VAL A 199 17.67 6.19 17.46
C VAL A 199 18.46 4.98 17.97
N ASP A 200 19.75 4.90 17.63
CA ASP A 200 20.63 3.85 18.14
C ASP A 200 21.02 4.09 19.61
N ASN A 201 20.07 3.76 20.50
CA ASN A 201 20.24 3.82 21.95
C ASN A 201 19.73 2.52 22.56
N VAL A 202 20.47 1.94 23.51
CA VAL A 202 20.08 0.67 24.16
C VAL A 202 18.65 0.69 24.70
N GLN A 203 18.18 1.83 25.22
CA GLN A 203 16.82 1.95 25.76
C GLN A 203 15.75 1.76 24.70
N ASN A 204 15.97 2.26 23.47
CA ASN A 204 15.06 2.06 22.35
C ASN A 204 14.81 0.57 22.02
N TYR A 205 15.70 -0.33 22.40
CA TYR A 205 15.53 -1.77 22.19
C TYR A 205 14.88 -2.48 23.40
N VAL A 206 14.69 -1.77 24.51
CA VAL A 206 14.04 -2.29 25.71
C VAL A 206 12.56 -1.98 25.65
N ARG A 207 11.78 -3.05 25.48
CA ARG A 207 10.33 -3.01 25.58
C ARG A 207 9.92 -2.27 26.87
N HIS A 208 8.94 -1.37 26.77
CA HIS A 208 8.36 -0.63 27.90
C HIS A 208 9.20 0.50 28.47
N THR A 209 10.19 0.97 27.72
CA THR A 209 10.83 2.27 27.99
C THR A 209 10.25 3.31 27.03
N ALA A 210 10.65 4.57 27.21
CA ALA A 210 10.35 5.58 26.22
C ALA A 210 11.15 5.29 24.95
N HIS A 211 10.51 5.42 23.79
CA HIS A 211 11.20 5.30 22.52
C HIS A 211 11.36 6.67 21.86
N VAL A 212 12.52 6.90 21.26
CA VAL A 212 12.82 8.11 20.49
C VAL A 212 13.10 7.73 19.05
N TYR A 213 12.35 8.34 18.15
CA TYR A 213 12.49 8.17 16.71
C TYR A 213 12.91 9.50 16.09
N GLU A 214 13.74 9.46 15.07
CA GLU A 214 14.18 10.67 14.37
C GLU A 214 14.25 10.50 12.86
N ALA A 215 14.17 11.61 12.14
CA ALA A 215 14.33 11.66 10.69
C ALA A 215 14.89 13.02 10.25
N ASP A 216 15.82 12.96 9.30
CA ASP A 216 16.23 14.11 8.50
C ASP A 216 15.29 14.24 7.30
N VAL A 217 14.47 15.29 7.25
CA VAL A 217 13.45 15.48 6.22
C VAL A 217 13.86 16.59 5.27
N VAL A 218 14.11 16.23 4.01
CA VAL A 218 14.42 17.19 2.95
C VAL A 218 13.12 17.79 2.40
N LEU A 219 12.95 19.11 2.54
CA LEU A 219 11.78 19.81 2.03
C LEU A 219 12.07 20.47 0.68
N ARG A 220 11.35 20.03 -0.36
CA ARG A 220 11.61 20.41 -1.76
C ARG A 220 10.56 21.33 -2.36
N ASP A 221 9.57 21.75 -1.57
CA ASP A 221 8.48 22.61 -2.02
C ASP A 221 8.37 23.83 -1.12
N ALA A 222 8.04 24.98 -1.71
CA ALA A 222 7.84 26.20 -0.95
C ALA A 222 6.45 26.18 -0.31
N ASP A 223 6.40 26.14 1.02
CA ASP A 223 5.17 26.23 1.82
C ASP A 223 5.51 26.46 3.30
N THR A 224 4.50 26.63 4.14
CA THR A 224 4.61 26.42 5.57
C THR A 224 4.17 25.00 5.90
N PHE A 225 5.08 24.17 6.39
CA PHE A 225 4.81 22.78 6.75
C PHE A 225 4.55 22.64 8.24
N ILE A 226 3.50 21.91 8.56
CA ILE A 226 3.08 21.60 9.92
C ILE A 226 3.09 20.07 10.06
N PRO A 227 3.74 19.50 11.10
CA PRO A 227 3.68 18.07 11.34
C PRO A 227 2.26 17.65 11.73
N ALA A 228 1.79 16.57 11.14
CA ALA A 228 0.52 15.95 11.45
C ALA A 228 0.70 14.44 11.40
N GLY A 229 0.19 13.72 12.40
CA GLY A 229 0.41 12.29 12.50
C GLY A 229 -0.20 11.63 13.73
N TYR A 230 -0.06 10.31 13.78
CA TYR A 230 -0.54 9.46 14.86
C TYR A 230 0.31 8.20 14.96
N ILE A 231 0.33 7.58 16.13
CA ILE A 231 0.87 6.22 16.31
C ILE A 231 -0.19 5.25 15.84
N GLU A 232 0.15 4.44 14.83
CA GLU A 232 -0.70 3.36 14.35
C GLU A 232 -0.74 2.21 15.37
N TYR A 233 0.43 1.79 15.84
CA TYR A 233 0.59 0.68 16.77
C TYR A 233 1.76 0.93 17.71
N ARG A 234 1.61 0.52 18.97
CA ARG A 234 2.69 0.48 19.96
C ARG A 234 3.20 -0.94 20.17
N ASP A 235 4.35 -1.10 20.84
CA ASP A 235 4.83 -2.38 21.39
C ASP A 235 4.85 -3.54 20.36
N ALA A 236 5.24 -3.22 19.13
CA ALA A 236 5.33 -4.10 17.98
C ALA A 236 4.01 -4.76 17.54
N LEU A 237 2.85 -4.26 17.97
CA LEU A 237 1.54 -4.76 17.54
C LEU A 237 1.33 -4.68 16.01
N TRP A 238 2.10 -3.84 15.32
CA TRP A 238 2.11 -3.76 13.85
C TRP A 238 2.67 -5.03 13.18
N ASN A 239 3.47 -5.82 13.92
CA ASN A 239 4.09 -7.04 13.42
C ASN A 239 3.45 -8.29 14.01
N SER A 240 2.30 -8.71 13.46
CA SER A 240 1.72 -10.00 13.83
C SER A 240 2.42 -11.14 13.09
N GLU A 241 3.10 -12.02 13.83
CA GLU A 241 3.59 -13.32 13.32
C GLU A 241 2.51 -14.43 13.44
N ASP A 242 1.31 -14.08 13.88
CA ASP A 242 0.10 -14.91 13.71
C ASP A 242 -0.98 -14.04 13.04
N HIS A 243 -1.27 -14.31 11.76
CA HIS A 243 -2.20 -13.49 10.97
C HIS A 243 -3.62 -13.46 11.58
N ILE A 244 -4.03 -14.48 12.34
CA ILE A 244 -5.34 -14.54 12.99
C ILE A 244 -5.39 -13.56 14.18
N MET A 245 -4.24 -13.29 14.79
CA MET A 245 -4.10 -12.47 16.00
C MET A 245 -3.81 -10.99 15.71
N ALA A 246 -3.82 -10.57 14.44
CA ALA A 246 -3.57 -9.17 14.08
C ALA A 246 -4.59 -8.24 14.76
N GLN A 247 -4.08 -7.19 15.41
CA GLN A 247 -4.90 -6.32 16.25
C GLN A 247 -5.58 -5.22 15.42
N PRO A 248 -6.86 -4.93 15.69
CA PRO A 248 -7.52 -3.75 15.14
C PRO A 248 -6.74 -2.47 15.45
N LEU A 249 -6.60 -1.60 14.46
CA LEU A 249 -6.00 -0.30 14.61
C LEU A 249 -6.82 0.55 15.60
N VAL A 250 -6.11 1.13 16.57
CA VAL A 250 -6.62 2.16 17.46
C VAL A 250 -5.60 3.29 17.45
N PRO A 251 -5.73 4.27 16.52
CA PRO A 251 -4.70 5.28 16.33
C PRO A 251 -4.61 6.20 17.56
N GLU A 252 -3.39 6.51 17.98
CA GLU A 252 -3.10 7.45 19.07
C GLU A 252 -2.55 8.74 18.49
N GLN A 253 -3.25 9.86 18.68
CA GLN A 253 -2.84 11.15 18.13
C GLN A 253 -1.51 11.61 18.71
N LEU A 254 -0.61 12.12 17.86
CA LEU A 254 0.60 12.77 18.32
C LEU A 254 0.30 14.19 18.80
N TYR A 255 0.86 14.58 19.93
CA TYR A 255 0.86 15.96 20.37
C TYR A 255 1.86 16.77 19.53
N VAL A 256 1.33 17.78 18.85
CA VAL A 256 2.11 18.73 18.05
C VAL A 256 1.98 20.10 18.68
N ARG A 257 3.10 20.74 19.00
CA ARG A 257 3.11 22.09 19.55
C ARG A 257 2.62 23.09 18.50
N SER A 258 1.97 24.16 18.93
CA SER A 258 1.46 25.21 18.02
C SER A 258 2.55 25.97 17.27
N ASP A 259 3.78 25.94 17.77
CA ASP A 259 4.97 26.55 17.16
C ASP A 259 5.85 25.55 16.41
N ALA A 260 5.45 24.27 16.33
CA ALA A 260 6.13 23.27 15.52
C ALA A 260 5.74 23.45 14.05
N TYR A 261 6.42 24.34 13.34
CA TYR A 261 6.27 24.53 11.90
C TYR A 261 7.60 24.94 11.28
N VAL A 262 7.71 24.75 9.97
CA VAL A 262 8.83 25.24 9.17
C VAL A 262 8.32 25.92 7.91
N THR A 263 8.85 27.09 7.60
CA THR A 263 8.57 27.82 6.36
C THR A 263 9.69 27.55 5.37
N VAL A 264 9.35 27.02 4.21
CA VAL A 264 10.29 26.77 3.13
C VAL A 264 10.11 27.87 2.10
N VAL A 265 11.15 28.65 1.88
CA VAL A 265 11.13 29.76 0.92
C VAL A 265 11.55 29.24 -0.44
N ASP A 266 10.82 29.65 -1.48
CA ASP A 266 11.15 29.32 -2.86
C ASP A 266 12.52 29.93 -3.24
N ASP A 267 13.27 29.16 -4.03
CA ASP A 267 14.48 29.61 -4.69
C ASP A 267 14.31 29.28 -6.18
N VAL A 268 14.02 30.29 -6.98
CA VAL A 268 13.77 30.15 -8.43
C VAL A 268 14.94 29.55 -9.20
N LEU A 269 16.15 29.52 -8.62
CA LEU A 269 17.32 28.86 -9.20
C LEU A 269 17.41 27.37 -8.82
N SER A 270 16.68 26.93 -7.81
CA SER A 270 16.63 25.53 -7.40
C SER A 270 15.94 24.69 -8.46
N LYS A 271 16.50 23.51 -8.77
CA LYS A 271 15.85 22.51 -9.62
C LYS A 271 14.50 22.03 -9.06
N HIS A 272 14.28 22.19 -7.76
CA HIS A 272 13.05 21.81 -7.08
C HIS A 272 11.97 22.89 -7.13
N SER A 273 12.30 24.12 -7.55
CA SER A 273 11.30 25.16 -7.74
C SER A 273 10.27 24.72 -8.78
N MET A 274 8.99 24.95 -8.48
CA MET A 274 7.90 24.49 -9.33
C MET A 274 7.93 25.12 -10.73
N SER A 275 8.48 26.34 -10.86
CA SER A 275 8.68 27.00 -12.16
C SER A 275 9.65 26.25 -13.07
N ASN A 276 10.53 25.44 -12.50
CA ASN A 276 11.58 24.71 -13.23
C ASN A 276 11.17 23.27 -13.58
N TYR A 277 9.98 22.80 -13.17
CA TYR A 277 9.54 21.42 -13.39
C TYR A 277 9.57 21.00 -14.87
N LEU A 278 9.10 21.86 -15.78
CA LEU A 278 9.06 21.54 -17.22
C LEU A 278 10.46 21.46 -17.86
N ALA A 279 11.49 21.98 -17.20
CA ALA A 279 12.88 21.88 -17.64
C ALA A 279 13.57 20.58 -17.18
N LEU A 280 12.93 19.79 -16.31
CA LEU A 280 13.47 18.50 -15.85
C LEU A 280 13.57 17.50 -17.01
N PRO A 281 14.52 16.55 -16.95
CA PRO A 281 14.63 15.46 -17.92
C PRO A 281 13.41 14.54 -17.84
N LEU A 282 13.18 13.72 -18.88
CA LEU A 282 12.12 12.71 -18.84
C LEU A 282 12.47 11.62 -17.82
N CYS A 283 11.47 11.11 -17.10
CA CYS A 283 11.66 10.00 -16.18
C CYS A 283 11.99 8.71 -16.92
N THR A 284 13.06 8.03 -16.51
CA THR A 284 13.44 6.69 -17.00
C THR A 284 13.30 5.62 -15.90
N GLU A 285 13.26 6.02 -14.64
CA GLU A 285 13.12 5.12 -13.51
C GLU A 285 11.67 5.11 -12.98
N PRO A 286 11.14 3.94 -12.55
CA PRO A 286 9.77 3.82 -12.10
C PRO A 286 9.58 4.05 -10.58
N ASP A 287 10.62 4.46 -9.85
CA ASP A 287 10.62 4.79 -8.42
C ASP A 287 10.83 6.29 -8.15
N ALA A 288 10.65 7.11 -9.18
CA ALA A 288 10.87 8.55 -9.11
C ALA A 288 10.05 9.18 -7.97
N ASP A 289 10.76 9.76 -7.00
CA ASP A 289 10.16 10.45 -5.87
C ASP A 289 9.41 11.71 -6.33
N GLY A 290 8.26 12.03 -5.71
CA GLY A 290 7.39 13.08 -6.23
C GLY A 290 6.40 13.64 -5.21
N ARG A 291 5.37 14.33 -5.70
CA ARG A 291 4.34 14.96 -4.86
C ARG A 291 3.00 15.06 -5.55
N TRP A 292 1.96 15.12 -4.75
CA TRP A 292 0.63 15.51 -5.17
C TRP A 292 0.44 17.01 -4.94
N ILE A 293 0.08 17.73 -5.98
CA ILE A 293 -0.26 19.16 -5.91
C ILE A 293 -1.58 19.43 -6.63
N ALA A 294 -2.35 20.40 -6.15
CA ALA A 294 -3.55 20.83 -6.82
C ALA A 294 -3.22 21.42 -8.21
N ALA A 295 -3.96 21.00 -9.24
CA ALA A 295 -3.68 21.35 -10.64
C ALA A 295 -3.83 22.84 -10.92
N ASP A 296 -4.69 23.53 -10.17
CA ASP A 296 -4.90 24.97 -10.18
C ASP A 296 -3.78 25.76 -9.48
N SER A 297 -2.95 25.11 -8.67
CA SER A 297 -1.77 25.70 -8.03
C SER A 297 -0.50 25.62 -8.89
N LEU A 298 -0.57 25.07 -10.10
CA LEU A 298 0.59 24.95 -10.99
C LEU A 298 0.97 26.32 -11.60
N PRO A 299 2.27 26.68 -11.63
CA PRO A 299 2.74 27.92 -12.27
C PRO A 299 2.84 27.79 -13.80
N PHE A 300 2.34 26.69 -14.37
CA PHE A 300 2.31 26.40 -15.80
C PHE A 300 0.97 25.76 -16.17
N ASN A 301 0.70 25.64 -17.47
CA ASN A 301 -0.56 25.04 -17.93
C ASN A 301 -0.69 23.58 -17.46
N ALA A 302 -1.74 23.28 -16.69
CA ALA A 302 -2.01 21.95 -16.15
C ALA A 302 -2.12 20.85 -17.23
N SER A 303 -2.43 21.20 -18.49
CA SER A 303 -2.42 20.23 -19.60
C SER A 303 -1.03 19.70 -19.95
N LEU A 304 0.04 20.33 -19.44
CA LEU A 304 1.41 19.86 -19.57
C LEU A 304 1.81 18.90 -18.43
N ALA A 305 0.98 18.80 -17.39
CA ALA A 305 1.07 17.77 -16.37
C ALA A 305 0.19 16.57 -16.74
N LEU A 306 0.16 15.59 -15.84
CA LEU A 306 -0.74 14.44 -15.95
C LEU A 306 -2.20 14.88 -15.81
N PRO A 307 -3.16 14.10 -16.36
CA PRO A 307 -4.55 14.26 -15.99
C PRO A 307 -4.71 14.24 -14.46
N PRO A 308 -5.45 15.20 -13.87
CA PRO A 308 -5.64 15.23 -12.44
C PRO A 308 -6.49 14.06 -11.95
N ASP A 309 -6.32 13.71 -10.68
CA ASP A 309 -7.22 12.79 -9.97
C ASP A 309 -8.60 13.44 -9.77
N ASN A 310 -9.56 12.69 -9.21
CA ASN A 310 -10.92 13.19 -8.97
C ASN A 310 -10.99 14.36 -7.95
N TYR A 311 -9.88 14.74 -7.34
CA TYR A 311 -9.74 15.87 -6.41
C TYR A 311 -8.91 17.01 -7.00
N ASN A 312 -8.78 17.04 -8.33
CA ASN A 312 -8.00 18.05 -9.04
C ASN A 312 -6.52 18.06 -8.65
N ARG A 313 -5.93 16.91 -8.29
CA ARG A 313 -4.50 16.81 -7.93
C ARG A 313 -3.71 16.08 -9.00
N VAL A 314 -2.50 16.54 -9.28
CA VAL A 314 -1.55 15.91 -10.21
C VAL A 314 -0.34 15.37 -9.46
N TRP A 315 0.23 14.27 -9.95
CA TRP A 315 1.49 13.73 -9.46
C TRP A 315 2.67 14.28 -10.26
N LEU A 316 3.63 14.91 -9.57
CA LEU A 316 4.84 15.49 -10.15
C LEU A 316 6.11 14.96 -9.47
N PRO A 317 6.96 14.19 -10.17
CA PRO A 317 8.26 13.80 -9.64
C PRO A 317 9.18 15.02 -9.39
N TYR A 318 10.16 14.89 -8.50
CA TYR A 318 11.06 15.98 -8.12
C TYR A 318 12.27 16.13 -9.05
N ASP A 319 12.75 15.02 -9.62
CA ASP A 319 14.02 14.96 -10.34
C ASP A 319 13.84 14.72 -11.84
N CYS A 320 12.61 14.45 -12.28
CA CYS A 320 12.26 14.23 -13.68
C CYS A 320 10.81 14.67 -13.94
N ARG A 321 10.45 14.81 -15.21
CA ARG A 321 9.07 15.01 -15.65
C ARG A 321 8.57 13.78 -16.39
N LEU A 322 7.29 13.47 -16.23
CA LEU A 322 6.68 12.35 -16.92
C LEU A 322 6.31 12.77 -18.34
N HIS A 323 6.63 11.93 -19.31
CA HIS A 323 6.04 12.00 -20.64
C HIS A 323 4.60 11.47 -20.55
N HIS A 324 3.65 12.22 -21.11
CA HIS A 324 2.24 11.81 -21.11
C HIS A 324 2.00 10.81 -22.26
N TYR A 325 2.27 9.53 -21.98
CA TYR A 325 1.84 8.44 -22.84
C TYR A 325 0.33 8.25 -22.72
N SER A 326 -0.39 8.39 -23.84
CA SER A 326 -1.70 7.79 -23.96
C SER A 326 -1.58 6.27 -23.94
N TYR A 327 -2.63 5.55 -23.54
CA TYR A 327 -2.60 4.09 -23.55
C TYR A 327 -2.37 3.47 -24.94
N PRO A 328 -2.90 4.03 -26.05
CA PRO A 328 -2.51 3.61 -27.41
C PRO A 328 -1.01 3.75 -27.68
N GLU A 329 -0.38 4.87 -27.29
CA GLU A 329 1.06 5.08 -27.45
C GLU A 329 1.86 4.09 -26.57
N PHE A 330 1.40 3.82 -25.36
CA PHE A 330 2.02 2.82 -24.50
C PHE A 330 1.93 1.41 -25.11
N ALA A 331 0.76 1.01 -25.62
CA ALA A 331 0.57 -0.25 -26.34
C ALA A 331 1.49 -0.36 -27.57
N GLN A 332 1.62 0.72 -28.35
CA GLN A 332 2.53 0.77 -29.50
C GLN A 332 3.99 0.62 -29.06
N CYS A 333 4.40 1.28 -27.98
CA CYS A 333 5.74 1.13 -27.41
C CYS A 333 6.01 -0.33 -26.97
N LEU A 334 5.04 -0.99 -26.31
CA LEU A 334 5.17 -2.39 -25.93
C LEU A 334 5.37 -3.28 -27.16
N GLN A 335 4.62 -3.07 -28.25
CA GLN A 335 4.82 -3.81 -29.51
C GLN A 335 6.22 -3.64 -30.11
N GLN A 336 6.79 -2.44 -29.99
CA GLN A 336 8.10 -2.12 -30.57
C GLN A 336 9.28 -2.62 -29.72
N LYS A 337 9.15 -2.57 -28.39
CA LYS A 337 10.26 -2.81 -27.46
C LYS A 337 10.14 -4.11 -26.66
N HIS A 338 8.92 -4.57 -26.41
CA HIS A 338 8.62 -5.63 -25.45
C HIS A 338 7.59 -6.61 -26.03
N SER A 339 8.04 -7.46 -26.96
CA SER A 339 7.18 -8.46 -27.61
C SER A 339 6.51 -9.41 -26.61
N LEU A 340 7.21 -9.76 -25.53
CA LEU A 340 6.66 -10.61 -24.48
C LEU A 340 7.01 -10.04 -23.10
N VAL A 341 5.98 -9.95 -22.25
CA VAL A 341 6.05 -9.51 -20.85
C VAL A 341 5.38 -10.56 -19.98
N HIS A 342 6.06 -10.98 -18.91
CA HIS A 342 5.46 -11.79 -17.86
C HIS A 342 5.07 -10.89 -16.68
N TRP A 343 3.86 -11.05 -16.16
CA TRP A 343 3.36 -10.19 -15.08
C TRP A 343 2.75 -11.04 -13.97
N PHE A 344 3.34 -11.00 -12.79
CA PHE A 344 2.88 -11.71 -11.60
C PHE A 344 2.21 -10.73 -10.64
N GLY A 345 0.96 -10.98 -10.23
CA GLY A 345 0.37 -10.13 -9.20
C GLY A 345 -1.10 -10.32 -8.88
N ASP A 346 -1.56 -9.42 -8.02
CA ASP A 346 -2.84 -9.48 -7.29
C ASP A 346 -3.97 -8.69 -7.99
N SER A 347 -5.00 -8.35 -7.21
CA SER A 347 -6.14 -7.54 -7.67
C SER A 347 -5.75 -6.11 -8.11
N ASN A 348 -4.69 -5.52 -7.59
CA ASN A 348 -4.24 -4.19 -8.03
C ASN A 348 -3.52 -4.28 -9.38
N THR A 349 -2.76 -5.36 -9.63
CA THR A 349 -2.23 -5.66 -10.97
C THR A 349 -3.35 -5.85 -12.00
N ARG A 350 -4.46 -6.52 -11.61
CA ARG A 350 -5.63 -6.62 -12.48
C ARG A 350 -6.16 -5.23 -12.90
N ARG A 351 -6.21 -4.27 -11.98
CA ARG A 351 -6.67 -2.89 -12.27
C ARG A 351 -5.73 -2.16 -13.22
N ALA A 352 -4.41 -2.28 -13.02
CA ALA A 352 -3.41 -1.79 -13.96
C ALA A 352 -3.66 -2.31 -15.38
N LEU A 353 -3.86 -3.63 -15.50
CA LEU A 353 -4.14 -4.28 -16.78
C LEU A 353 -5.50 -3.90 -17.37
N LYS A 354 -6.54 -3.65 -16.55
CA LYS A 354 -7.83 -3.14 -17.03
C LYS A 354 -7.67 -1.83 -17.79
N LYS A 355 -6.95 -0.87 -17.21
CA LYS A 355 -6.68 0.40 -17.89
C LYS A 355 -5.89 0.17 -19.18
N ILE A 356 -4.81 -0.61 -19.15
CA ILE A 356 -3.97 -0.89 -20.33
C ILE A 356 -4.79 -1.53 -21.46
N THR A 357 -5.48 -2.63 -21.16
CA THR A 357 -6.23 -3.41 -22.16
C THR A 357 -7.52 -2.76 -22.65
N THR A 358 -8.03 -1.75 -21.96
CA THR A 358 -9.17 -0.94 -22.43
C THR A 358 -8.72 0.38 -23.06
N LEU A 359 -7.41 0.55 -23.30
CA LEU A 359 -6.83 1.80 -23.80
C LEU A 359 -7.25 3.03 -22.98
N GLY A 360 -7.31 2.85 -21.66
CA GLY A 360 -7.71 3.88 -20.71
C GLY A 360 -9.21 4.13 -20.64
N GLN A 361 -10.07 3.31 -21.25
CA GLN A 361 -11.52 3.53 -21.20
C GLN A 361 -12.16 3.10 -19.87
N TRP A 362 -11.57 2.11 -19.17
CA TRP A 362 -12.10 1.63 -17.89
C TRP A 362 -12.12 2.75 -16.85
N CYS A 363 -13.31 3.12 -16.35
CA CYS A 363 -13.48 4.11 -15.30
C CYS A 363 -12.92 5.49 -15.65
N SER A 364 -13.22 5.97 -16.86
CA SER A 364 -12.74 7.27 -17.35
C SER A 364 -13.87 8.24 -17.70
N LYS A 365 -15.13 7.79 -17.69
CA LYS A 365 -16.27 8.69 -17.85
C LYS A 365 -16.59 9.39 -16.53
N PRO A 366 -16.97 10.68 -16.55
CA PRO A 366 -17.28 11.44 -15.34
C PRO A 366 -18.37 10.82 -14.44
N ASP A 367 -19.31 10.06 -15.00
CA ASP A 367 -20.36 9.35 -14.28
C ASP A 367 -19.90 8.00 -13.71
N GLU A 368 -18.80 7.43 -14.21
CA GLU A 368 -18.25 6.14 -13.79
C GLU A 368 -17.21 6.28 -12.67
N VAL A 369 -16.40 7.35 -12.67
CA VAL A 369 -15.21 7.51 -11.80
C VAL A 369 -15.51 7.40 -10.30
N ASN A 370 -16.73 7.77 -9.88
CA ASN A 370 -17.17 7.73 -8.49
C ASN A 370 -18.05 6.51 -8.15
N THR A 371 -18.19 5.56 -9.07
CA THR A 371 -18.95 4.34 -8.81
C THR A 371 -18.16 3.37 -7.93
N GLN A 372 -18.86 2.56 -7.13
CA GLN A 372 -18.22 1.55 -6.30
C GLN A 372 -17.37 0.56 -7.11
N LEU A 373 -17.73 0.31 -8.38
CA LEU A 373 -16.96 -0.55 -9.28
C LEU A 373 -15.57 0.04 -9.58
N CYS A 374 -15.52 1.34 -9.85
CA CYS A 374 -14.28 2.05 -10.17
C CYS A 374 -13.43 2.34 -8.93
N ILE A 375 -14.09 2.61 -7.81
CA ILE A 375 -13.38 2.85 -6.55
C ILE A 375 -12.88 1.53 -5.95
N CYS A 376 -13.68 0.45 -5.94
CA CYS A 376 -13.38 -0.71 -5.10
C CYS A 376 -13.75 -2.11 -5.62
N ASN A 377 -14.95 -2.32 -6.15
CA ASN A 377 -15.51 -3.66 -6.41
C ASN A 377 -15.40 -4.05 -7.89
N ASP A 378 -14.22 -3.88 -8.47
CA ASP A 378 -13.97 -4.19 -9.87
C ASP A 378 -13.86 -5.70 -10.14
N ASN A 379 -13.81 -6.53 -9.10
CA ASN A 379 -13.63 -7.99 -9.16
C ASN A 379 -14.79 -8.73 -9.85
N VAL A 380 -15.92 -8.08 -10.12
CA VAL A 380 -17.03 -8.67 -10.87
C VAL A 380 -17.03 -8.27 -12.34
N GLN A 381 -16.25 -7.24 -12.70
CA GLN A 381 -16.22 -6.71 -14.05
C GLN A 381 -15.13 -7.42 -14.86
N GLY A 382 -15.56 -8.25 -15.81
CA GLY A 382 -14.69 -8.75 -16.86
C GLY A 382 -14.19 -7.61 -17.75
N PHE A 383 -13.04 -7.79 -18.37
CA PHE A 383 -12.45 -6.86 -19.33
C PHE A 383 -11.68 -7.67 -20.36
N GLY A 384 -11.88 -7.37 -21.65
CA GLY A 384 -11.45 -8.26 -22.73
C GLY A 384 -11.87 -9.70 -22.44
N SER A 385 -10.92 -10.63 -22.54
CA SER A 385 -11.13 -12.05 -22.19
C SER A 385 -10.48 -12.45 -20.88
N TYR A 386 -10.45 -11.52 -19.93
CA TYR A 386 -10.01 -11.78 -18.58
C TYR A 386 -10.90 -12.84 -17.91
N ASN A 387 -10.46 -14.09 -17.94
CA ASN A 387 -11.09 -15.17 -17.20
C ASN A 387 -10.60 -15.13 -15.75
N MET A 388 -11.43 -14.58 -14.85
CA MET A 388 -11.10 -14.42 -13.43
C MET A 388 -10.77 -15.73 -12.70
N LYS A 389 -11.19 -16.87 -13.28
CA LYS A 389 -10.94 -18.21 -12.75
C LYS A 389 -9.62 -18.80 -13.25
N SER A 390 -9.03 -18.25 -14.31
CA SER A 390 -7.75 -18.72 -14.81
C SER A 390 -6.61 -18.18 -13.95
N SER A 391 -5.63 -19.03 -13.64
CA SER A 391 -4.39 -18.62 -12.98
C SER A 391 -3.38 -18.01 -13.96
N VAL A 392 -3.50 -18.33 -15.25
CA VAL A 392 -2.67 -17.79 -16.34
C VAL A 392 -3.56 -17.16 -17.40
N ILE A 393 -3.31 -15.91 -17.74
CA ILE A 393 -4.15 -15.12 -18.66
C ILE A 393 -3.24 -14.45 -19.70
N PRO A 394 -3.15 -15.01 -20.92
CA PRO A 394 -2.44 -14.36 -22.01
C PRO A 394 -3.31 -13.26 -22.65
N LEU A 395 -2.69 -12.11 -22.92
CA LEU A 395 -3.33 -10.92 -23.48
C LEU A 395 -2.44 -10.37 -24.60
N ASP A 396 -2.91 -10.42 -25.84
CA ASP A 396 -2.29 -9.70 -26.96
C ASP A 396 -2.67 -8.23 -26.86
N ILE A 397 -1.67 -7.35 -26.91
CA ILE A 397 -1.81 -5.91 -26.74
C ILE A 397 -1.67 -5.21 -28.10
N ASP A 398 -2.66 -4.40 -28.42
CA ASP A 398 -2.81 -3.68 -29.68
C ASP A 398 -3.21 -2.21 -29.44
N PRO A 399 -2.57 -1.23 -30.12
CA PRO A 399 -2.84 0.19 -29.90
C PRO A 399 -4.22 0.65 -30.36
N VAL A 400 -4.96 -0.17 -31.12
CA VAL A 400 -6.30 0.18 -31.64
C VAL A 400 -7.40 -0.50 -30.82
N THR A 401 -7.24 -1.78 -30.53
CA THR A 401 -8.25 -2.63 -29.88
C THR A 401 -8.00 -2.86 -28.40
N GLY A 402 -6.81 -2.52 -27.90
CA GLY A 402 -6.40 -2.73 -26.52
C GLY A 402 -5.94 -4.16 -26.28
N GLY A 403 -6.60 -4.88 -25.38
CA GLY A 403 -6.24 -6.26 -25.04
C GLY A 403 -7.22 -7.29 -25.59
N THR A 404 -6.73 -8.27 -26.35
CA THR A 404 -7.51 -9.40 -26.84
C THR A 404 -6.90 -10.75 -26.43
N PRO A 405 -7.65 -11.86 -26.38
CA PRO A 405 -7.04 -13.18 -26.37
C PRO A 405 -6.03 -13.36 -27.50
N PRO A 406 -5.00 -14.18 -27.29
CA PRO A 406 -4.24 -14.69 -28.41
C PRO A 406 -5.12 -15.56 -29.31
N SER A 407 -4.92 -15.46 -30.62
CA SER A 407 -5.58 -16.34 -31.60
C SER A 407 -5.10 -17.79 -31.53
N ASP A 408 -3.86 -18.00 -31.05
CA ASP A 408 -3.27 -19.30 -30.80
C ASP A 408 -3.05 -19.52 -29.30
N SER A 409 -3.93 -20.30 -28.69
CA SER A 409 -3.84 -20.64 -27.27
C SER A 409 -2.82 -21.74 -26.95
N GLN A 410 -2.23 -22.39 -27.96
CA GLN A 410 -1.28 -23.50 -27.74
C GLN A 410 0.17 -23.02 -27.62
N GLN A 411 0.52 -21.87 -28.21
CA GLN A 411 1.87 -21.31 -28.16
C GLN A 411 1.91 -19.96 -27.46
N LEU A 412 1.76 -19.99 -26.13
CA LEU A 412 1.67 -18.76 -25.33
C LEU A 412 2.94 -17.90 -25.43
N GLY A 413 4.12 -18.50 -25.56
CA GLY A 413 5.39 -17.78 -25.71
C GLY A 413 5.73 -17.29 -27.12
N THR A 414 5.00 -17.72 -28.15
CA THR A 414 5.24 -17.27 -29.52
C THR A 414 4.38 -16.06 -29.81
N VAL A 415 5.01 -14.89 -29.94
CA VAL A 415 4.33 -13.63 -30.25
C VAL A 415 4.58 -13.27 -31.72
N ALA A 416 3.52 -12.89 -32.43
CA ALA A 416 3.63 -12.46 -33.83
C ALA A 416 4.54 -11.23 -33.95
N ALA A 417 5.21 -11.09 -35.10
CA ALA A 417 6.00 -9.89 -35.39
C ALA A 417 5.13 -8.63 -35.29
N ASN A 418 5.68 -7.55 -34.72
CA ASN A 418 4.96 -6.29 -34.44
C ASN A 418 3.76 -6.45 -33.49
N SER A 419 3.78 -7.46 -32.63
CA SER A 419 2.79 -7.64 -31.57
C SER A 419 3.48 -7.69 -30.20
N SER A 420 2.71 -7.38 -29.15
CA SER A 420 3.13 -7.55 -27.76
C SER A 420 2.13 -8.45 -27.06
N ARG A 421 2.64 -9.32 -26.19
CA ARG A 421 1.83 -10.17 -25.33
C ARG A 421 2.22 -9.97 -23.88
N ILE A 422 1.20 -9.78 -23.04
CA ILE A 422 1.33 -9.87 -21.59
C ILE A 422 0.78 -11.23 -21.16
N ILE A 423 1.60 -12.03 -20.49
CA ILE A 423 1.13 -13.24 -19.78
C ILE A 423 0.98 -12.87 -18.30
N LEU A 424 -0.26 -12.71 -17.86
CA LEU A 424 -0.58 -12.47 -16.47
C LEU A 424 -0.65 -13.80 -15.71
N PHE A 425 0.11 -13.88 -14.63
CA PHE A 425 0.04 -14.92 -13.61
C PHE A 425 -0.65 -14.34 -12.37
N LYS A 426 -1.87 -14.79 -12.11
CA LYS A 426 -2.70 -14.29 -11.01
C LYS A 426 -2.20 -14.87 -9.69
N TRP A 427 -1.57 -14.03 -8.85
CA TRP A 427 -1.03 -14.41 -7.54
C TRP A 427 -1.64 -13.54 -6.43
N GLY A 428 -2.11 -14.17 -5.37
CA GLY A 428 -2.45 -13.51 -4.10
C GLY A 428 -1.23 -13.44 -3.18
N GLY A 429 -0.07 -13.02 -3.70
CA GLY A 429 1.22 -13.03 -2.98
C GLY A 429 1.92 -14.39 -2.98
N LEU A 430 2.94 -14.56 -2.15
CA LEU A 430 3.65 -15.83 -1.88
C LEU A 430 3.02 -16.58 -0.71
N THR A 431 1.68 -16.58 -0.66
CA THR A 431 0.91 -17.13 0.45
C THR A 431 0.44 -18.56 0.17
N THR A 432 0.06 -19.28 1.22
CA THR A 432 -0.58 -20.60 1.11
C THR A 432 -2.02 -20.55 0.58
N PHE A 433 -2.59 -19.34 0.42
CA PHE A 433 -3.95 -19.13 -0.08
C PHE A 433 -4.06 -19.19 -1.61
N ASN A 434 -2.93 -19.25 -2.31
CA ASN A 434 -2.92 -19.41 -3.76
C ASN A 434 -3.48 -20.76 -4.19
N ASN A 435 -4.34 -20.75 -5.21
CA ASN A 435 -4.87 -21.96 -5.83
C ASN A 435 -4.78 -21.84 -7.36
N PRO A 436 -3.85 -22.56 -8.03
CA PRO A 436 -2.84 -23.45 -7.42
C PRO A 436 -1.78 -22.67 -6.61
N PRO A 437 -0.98 -23.36 -5.76
CA PRO A 437 0.20 -22.77 -5.12
C PRO A 437 1.10 -22.03 -6.12
N TRP A 438 1.72 -20.93 -5.69
CA TRP A 438 2.44 -20.02 -6.59
C TRP A 438 3.64 -20.72 -7.27
N GLU A 439 4.29 -21.66 -6.57
CA GLU A 439 5.45 -22.44 -7.03
C GLU A 439 5.11 -23.25 -8.29
N ASN A 440 3.87 -23.74 -8.39
CA ASN A 440 3.41 -24.51 -9.55
C ASN A 440 3.41 -23.69 -10.84
N THR A 441 3.44 -22.36 -10.71
CA THR A 441 3.61 -21.46 -11.85
C THR A 441 4.92 -21.74 -12.58
N PHE A 442 6.02 -22.00 -11.85
CA PHE A 442 7.34 -22.30 -12.41
C PHE A 442 7.56 -23.78 -12.76
N SER A 443 6.47 -24.52 -13.01
CA SER A 443 6.53 -25.91 -13.45
C SER A 443 7.30 -26.06 -14.78
N PRO A 444 7.73 -27.27 -15.18
CA PRO A 444 8.45 -27.48 -16.45
C PRO A 444 7.73 -26.94 -17.70
N SER A 445 6.40 -26.86 -17.66
CA SER A 445 5.59 -26.22 -18.71
C SER A 445 5.77 -24.71 -18.82
N PHE A 446 6.42 -24.05 -17.87
CA PHE A 446 6.71 -22.62 -17.93
C PHE A 446 7.52 -22.24 -19.18
N THR A 447 8.36 -23.15 -19.67
CA THR A 447 9.10 -22.97 -20.94
C THR A 447 8.18 -22.70 -22.14
N GLN A 448 6.92 -23.15 -22.11
CA GLN A 448 5.92 -22.89 -23.15
C GLN A 448 5.43 -21.43 -23.15
N MET A 449 5.70 -20.69 -22.07
CA MET A 449 5.38 -19.26 -21.94
C MET A 449 6.40 -18.37 -22.65
N GLY A 450 7.53 -18.93 -23.12
CA GLY A 450 8.56 -18.19 -23.83
C GLY A 450 9.50 -17.41 -22.91
N THR A 451 10.38 -16.61 -23.52
CA THR A 451 11.38 -15.79 -22.82
C THR A 451 10.98 -14.33 -22.91
N PRO A 452 10.50 -13.70 -21.83
CA PRO A 452 10.09 -12.31 -21.88
C PRO A 452 11.29 -11.37 -21.87
N SER A 453 11.08 -10.18 -22.42
CA SER A 453 12.01 -9.06 -22.25
C SER A 453 11.90 -8.45 -20.85
N VAL A 454 10.71 -8.49 -20.24
CA VAL A 454 10.41 -7.92 -18.92
C VAL A 454 9.59 -8.90 -18.09
N ALA A 455 9.96 -9.09 -16.83
CA ALA A 455 9.15 -9.79 -15.84
C ALA A 455 8.81 -8.86 -14.67
N ILE A 456 7.52 -8.66 -14.41
CA ILE A 456 7.00 -7.77 -13.36
C ILE A 456 6.48 -8.60 -12.18
N PHE A 457 6.93 -8.32 -10.95
CA PHE A 457 6.50 -9.01 -9.73
C PHE A 457 5.80 -8.06 -8.77
N ALA A 458 4.54 -8.34 -8.42
CA ALA A 458 3.71 -7.56 -7.49
C ALA A 458 3.12 -8.45 -6.39
N LEU A 459 3.81 -8.57 -5.26
CA LEU A 459 3.55 -9.64 -4.26
C LEU A 459 3.01 -9.11 -2.92
N VAL A 460 3.57 -7.97 -2.48
CA VAL A 460 3.63 -7.60 -1.05
C VAL A 460 2.28 -7.43 -0.36
N ASN A 461 1.24 -6.95 -1.05
CA ASN A 461 -0.04 -6.61 -0.41
C ASN A 461 -0.63 -7.78 0.38
N TRP A 462 -0.75 -8.93 -0.28
CA TRP A 462 -1.31 -10.12 0.34
C TRP A 462 -0.34 -10.76 1.33
N ASP A 463 0.95 -10.76 1.04
CA ASP A 463 1.96 -11.32 1.94
C ASP A 463 2.01 -10.56 3.27
N ALA A 464 1.95 -9.23 3.23
CA ALA A 464 1.91 -8.41 4.43
C ALA A 464 0.63 -8.63 5.24
N ALA A 465 -0.51 -8.93 4.62
CA ALA A 465 -1.75 -9.19 5.36
C ALA A 465 -1.85 -10.65 5.86
N PHE A 466 -1.48 -11.62 5.04
CA PHE A 466 -1.88 -13.01 5.22
C PHE A 466 -0.71 -13.96 5.48
N SER A 467 0.51 -13.45 5.63
CA SER A 467 1.70 -14.23 5.97
C SER A 467 2.47 -13.62 7.12
N THR A 468 3.26 -14.48 7.76
CA THR A 468 4.27 -14.06 8.74
C THR A 468 5.51 -13.58 7.98
N ARG A 469 6.33 -12.70 8.56
CA ARG A 469 7.57 -12.31 7.87
C ARG A 469 8.50 -13.50 7.71
N THR A 470 8.56 -14.36 8.73
CA THR A 470 9.40 -15.57 8.67
C THR A 470 9.05 -16.45 7.47
N PHE A 471 7.76 -16.67 7.23
CA PHE A 471 7.30 -17.43 6.06
C PHE A 471 7.60 -16.68 4.76
N PHE A 472 7.28 -15.39 4.69
CA PHE A 472 7.52 -14.56 3.51
C PHE A 472 9.00 -14.58 3.08
N VAL A 473 9.93 -14.45 4.03
CA VAL A 473 11.38 -14.52 3.80
C VAL A 473 11.75 -15.82 3.08
N GLN A 474 11.31 -16.96 3.60
CA GLN A 474 11.59 -18.28 3.01
C GLN A 474 11.01 -18.40 1.60
N GLN A 475 9.81 -17.87 1.38
CA GLN A 475 9.16 -17.93 0.06
C GLN A 475 9.85 -17.01 -0.96
N VAL A 476 10.34 -15.84 -0.54
CA VAL A 476 11.12 -14.94 -1.39
C VAL A 476 12.42 -15.59 -1.83
N GLU A 477 13.13 -16.28 -0.93
CA GLU A 477 14.34 -17.04 -1.29
C GLU A 477 14.05 -18.12 -2.35
N MET A 478 12.96 -18.88 -2.17
CA MET A 478 12.52 -19.87 -3.16
C MET A 478 12.15 -19.22 -4.50
N LEU A 479 11.43 -18.10 -4.47
CA LEU A 479 11.05 -17.35 -5.67
C LEU A 479 12.29 -16.90 -6.43
N ILE A 480 13.28 -16.33 -5.73
CA ILE A 480 14.53 -15.86 -6.33
C ILE A 480 15.26 -17.00 -7.03
N GLU A 481 15.32 -18.20 -6.44
CA GLU A 481 15.92 -19.35 -7.10
C GLU A 481 15.15 -19.74 -8.37
N HIS A 482 13.82 -19.77 -8.33
CA HIS A 482 13.00 -20.02 -9.51
C HIS A 482 13.20 -18.96 -10.60
N VAL A 483 13.26 -17.67 -10.24
CA VAL A 483 13.53 -16.56 -11.17
C VAL A 483 14.90 -16.73 -11.82
N ASN A 484 15.93 -17.07 -11.04
CA ASN A 484 17.29 -17.30 -11.53
C ASN A 484 17.37 -18.45 -12.54
N GLN A 485 16.65 -19.55 -12.28
CA GLN A 485 16.61 -20.73 -13.15
C GLN A 485 15.78 -20.49 -14.42
N THR A 486 14.71 -19.70 -14.31
CA THR A 486 13.70 -19.56 -15.36
C THR A 486 14.05 -18.45 -16.34
N TYR A 487 14.56 -17.32 -15.85
CA TYR A 487 14.78 -16.13 -16.67
C TYR A 487 16.25 -15.91 -16.99
N PRO A 488 16.61 -15.72 -18.28
CA PRO A 488 17.97 -15.34 -18.64
C PRO A 488 18.32 -13.96 -18.07
N THR A 489 19.62 -13.64 -18.04
CA THR A 489 20.13 -12.35 -17.57
C THR A 489 19.69 -11.16 -18.45
N SER A 490 19.21 -11.43 -19.66
CA SER A 490 18.65 -10.41 -20.56
C SER A 490 17.21 -10.02 -20.24
N THR A 491 16.53 -10.69 -19.30
CA THR A 491 15.19 -10.29 -18.86
C THR A 491 15.31 -9.24 -17.77
N ASP A 492 14.76 -8.05 -18.04
CA ASP A 492 14.61 -6.98 -17.05
C ASP A 492 13.59 -7.40 -15.99
N ILE A 493 13.92 -7.19 -14.73
CA ILE A 493 13.01 -7.48 -13.62
C ILE A 493 12.47 -6.17 -13.04
N VAL A 494 11.15 -6.06 -12.99
CA VAL A 494 10.47 -4.92 -12.36
C VAL A 494 9.78 -5.41 -11.09
N ILE A 495 10.12 -4.84 -9.94
CA ILE A 495 9.47 -5.11 -8.67
C ILE A 495 8.46 -4.02 -8.39
N ARG A 496 7.17 -4.36 -8.39
CA ARG A 496 6.10 -3.46 -7.96
C ARG A 496 5.95 -3.55 -6.45
N THR A 497 6.15 -2.44 -5.74
CA THR A 497 5.99 -2.40 -4.28
C THR A 497 4.53 -2.66 -3.87
N GLY A 498 4.31 -2.94 -2.59
CA GLY A 498 2.96 -2.95 -2.04
C GLY A 498 2.31 -1.58 -2.15
N GLN A 499 0.98 -1.54 -2.12
CA GLN A 499 0.26 -0.31 -1.83
C GLN A 499 0.63 0.18 -0.42
N TYR A 500 0.36 1.46 -0.17
CA TYR A 500 0.69 2.15 1.09
C TYR A 500 0.30 1.35 2.36
N TYR A 501 -0.82 0.63 2.33
CA TYR A 501 -1.14 -0.44 3.29
C TYR A 501 -2.08 -1.47 2.62
N CYS A 502 -2.29 -2.62 3.25
CA CYS A 502 -3.30 -3.62 2.87
C CYS A 502 -3.98 -4.15 4.13
N CYS A 503 -5.19 -4.73 4.11
CA CYS A 503 -6.17 -4.85 3.04
C CYS A 503 -7.56 -4.38 3.49
N THR A 504 -7.64 -3.76 4.67
CA THR A 504 -8.91 -3.24 5.18
C THR A 504 -8.68 -1.89 5.82
N TYR A 505 -9.61 -0.95 5.62
CA TYR A 505 -9.47 0.38 6.20
C TYR A 505 -10.02 0.53 7.62
N ASP A 506 -9.66 1.65 8.23
CA ASP A 506 -9.95 2.05 9.60
C ASP A 506 -11.46 2.23 9.85
N THR A 507 -12.22 2.53 8.81
CA THR A 507 -13.61 3.00 8.89
C THR A 507 -14.63 1.88 9.06
N ASN A 508 -14.29 0.62 8.77
CA ASN A 508 -15.19 -0.49 9.05
C ASN A 508 -15.11 -0.86 10.54
N PRO A 509 -16.17 -0.64 11.34
CA PRO A 509 -16.14 -0.96 12.78
C PRO A 509 -15.98 -2.46 13.08
N LYS A 510 -16.37 -3.34 12.14
CA LYS A 510 -16.25 -4.80 12.26
C LYS A 510 -14.92 -5.33 11.73
N LEU A 511 -14.39 -4.68 10.70
CA LEU A 511 -13.22 -5.12 9.95
C LEU A 511 -12.14 -4.02 9.95
N LYS A 512 -11.95 -3.35 11.09
CA LYS A 512 -10.93 -2.31 11.26
C LYS A 512 -9.59 -2.77 10.69
N ARG A 513 -8.83 -1.86 10.09
CA ARG A 513 -7.46 -2.12 9.64
C ARG A 513 -6.67 -2.88 10.71
N LYS A 514 -5.96 -3.91 10.27
CA LYS A 514 -5.15 -4.76 11.16
C LYS A 514 -3.65 -4.73 10.86
N TYR A 515 -3.28 -4.24 9.67
CA TYR A 515 -1.91 -4.21 9.20
C TYR A 515 -1.52 -2.77 8.90
N SER A 516 -0.35 -2.38 9.40
CA SER A 516 0.14 -1.01 9.29
C SER A 516 0.84 -0.75 7.96
N ARG A 517 1.04 0.53 7.64
CA ARG A 517 1.89 0.91 6.50
C ARG A 517 3.33 0.40 6.67
N LEU A 518 3.82 0.44 7.92
CA LEU A 518 5.19 0.07 8.26
C LEU A 518 5.45 -1.40 7.96
N ARG A 519 4.47 -2.27 8.23
CA ARG A 519 4.54 -3.68 7.85
C ARG A 519 4.69 -3.84 6.33
N ASN A 520 3.83 -3.19 5.56
CA ASN A 520 3.90 -3.23 4.08
C ASN A 520 5.25 -2.69 3.56
N GLN A 521 5.76 -1.63 4.17
CA GLN A 521 7.06 -1.04 3.83
C GLN A 521 8.19 -2.05 4.06
N TYR A 522 8.24 -2.71 5.22
CA TYR A 522 9.29 -3.70 5.51
C TYR A 522 9.22 -4.95 4.62
N PHE A 523 8.03 -5.41 4.25
CA PHE A 523 7.88 -6.50 3.29
C PHE A 523 8.34 -6.09 1.89
N SER A 524 7.99 -4.87 1.45
CA SER A 524 8.46 -4.33 0.17
C SER A 524 9.97 -4.15 0.14
N GLN A 525 10.53 -3.56 1.20
CA GLN A 525 11.97 -3.32 1.32
C GLN A 525 12.74 -4.64 1.30
N TYR A 526 12.30 -5.64 2.07
CA TYR A 526 12.94 -6.96 2.07
C TYR A 526 12.94 -7.60 0.67
N LEU A 527 11.80 -7.58 -0.04
CA LEU A 527 11.73 -8.11 -1.40
C LEU A 527 12.70 -7.39 -2.35
N VAL A 528 12.73 -6.06 -2.30
CA VAL A 528 13.62 -5.25 -3.14
C VAL A 528 15.09 -5.52 -2.83
N ASP A 529 15.46 -5.54 -1.55
CA ASP A 529 16.84 -5.77 -1.11
C ASP A 529 17.35 -7.15 -1.54
N GLU A 530 16.55 -8.19 -1.38
CA GLU A 530 16.94 -9.55 -1.77
C GLU A 530 17.09 -9.71 -3.29
N PHE A 531 16.18 -9.13 -4.08
CA PHE A 531 16.31 -9.13 -5.54
C PHE A 531 17.55 -8.36 -5.99
N ASN A 532 17.82 -7.17 -5.42
CA ASN A 532 19.02 -6.40 -5.73
C ASN A 532 20.30 -7.15 -5.32
N ALA A 533 20.33 -7.73 -4.12
CA ALA A 533 21.48 -8.49 -3.64
C ALA A 533 21.77 -9.72 -4.51
N ARG A 534 20.74 -10.39 -5.05
CA ARG A 534 20.95 -11.60 -5.86
C ARG A 534 21.20 -11.33 -7.34
N PHE A 535 20.63 -10.25 -7.88
CA PHE A 535 20.54 -10.02 -9.31
C PHE A 535 21.11 -8.68 -9.79
N GLY A 536 21.30 -7.68 -8.92
CA GLY A 536 21.66 -6.31 -9.31
C GLY A 536 22.93 -6.19 -10.16
N ASP A 537 23.91 -7.08 -9.93
CA ASP A 537 25.14 -7.13 -10.72
C ASP A 537 25.01 -7.91 -12.05
N LYS A 538 23.92 -8.67 -12.23
CA LYS A 538 23.74 -9.64 -13.33
C LYS A 538 22.69 -9.24 -14.33
N ARG A 539 21.70 -8.46 -13.92
CA ARG A 539 20.56 -8.02 -14.75
C ARG A 539 19.96 -6.74 -14.17
N LYS A 540 19.24 -5.99 -15.01
CA LYS A 540 18.56 -4.78 -14.59
C LYS A 540 17.40 -5.11 -13.65
N ILE A 541 17.45 -4.55 -12.44
CA ILE A 541 16.35 -4.56 -11.48
C ILE A 541 15.80 -3.14 -11.39
N SER A 542 14.50 -2.97 -11.58
CA SER A 542 13.83 -1.67 -11.50
C SER A 542 12.69 -1.73 -10.49
N ILE A 543 12.46 -0.64 -9.76
CA ILE A 543 11.45 -0.60 -8.69
C ILE A 543 10.29 0.26 -9.18
N TRP A 544 9.10 -0.33 -9.30
CA TRP A 544 7.87 0.41 -9.56
C TRP A 544 7.20 0.72 -8.22
N ASP A 545 7.57 1.86 -7.63
CA ASP A 545 7.22 2.22 -6.26
C ASP A 545 5.82 2.85 -6.14
N VAL A 546 4.79 2.02 -6.33
CA VAL A 546 3.38 2.44 -6.20
C VAL A 546 3.00 2.79 -4.76
N GLY A 547 3.68 2.21 -3.78
CA GLY A 547 3.47 2.51 -2.36
C GLY A 547 3.74 3.98 -2.06
N ARG A 548 4.83 4.53 -2.62
CA ARG A 548 5.24 5.94 -2.46
C ARG A 548 4.29 6.94 -3.13
N ILE A 549 3.64 6.55 -4.23
CA ILE A 549 2.62 7.38 -4.89
C ILE A 549 1.37 7.52 -3.99
N SER A 550 1.01 6.46 -3.26
CA SER A 550 -0.18 6.42 -2.38
C SER A 550 0.07 6.93 -0.95
N GLU A 551 1.26 6.70 -0.38
CA GLU A 551 1.87 7.61 0.61
C GLU A 551 1.99 9.01 -0.05
N ARG A 552 2.53 10.10 0.49
CA ARG A 552 2.56 11.43 -0.18
C ARG A 552 1.23 12.06 -0.63
N ARG A 553 0.12 11.34 -0.85
CA ARG A 553 -1.21 11.91 -0.97
C ARG A 553 -1.54 12.60 0.35
N PRO A 554 -2.25 13.74 0.36
CA PRO A 554 -2.65 14.39 1.61
C PRO A 554 -3.51 13.46 2.46
N TYR A 555 -3.47 13.61 3.78
CA TYR A 555 -4.26 12.79 4.72
C TYR A 555 -5.74 12.72 4.33
N SER A 556 -6.33 13.86 3.96
CA SER A 556 -7.74 13.91 3.55
C SER A 556 -8.00 12.95 2.38
N ALA A 557 -7.10 12.90 1.40
CA ALA A 557 -7.22 12.06 0.21
C ALA A 557 -7.06 10.56 0.54
N ARG A 558 -6.15 10.24 1.47
CA ARG A 558 -5.95 8.87 1.96
C ARG A 558 -7.21 8.39 2.67
N ASP A 559 -7.79 9.23 3.52
CA ASP A 559 -9.03 8.95 4.26
C ASP A 559 -10.27 8.87 3.36
N GLU A 560 -10.41 9.78 2.40
CA GLU A 560 -11.48 9.75 1.39
C GLU A 560 -11.53 8.43 0.61
N THR A 561 -10.37 7.99 0.11
CA THR A 561 -10.25 6.74 -0.65
C THR A 561 -10.75 5.55 0.15
N ALA A 562 -10.45 5.57 1.44
CA ALA A 562 -10.54 4.39 2.24
C ALA A 562 -11.82 4.33 3.08
N LYS A 563 -12.54 5.46 3.20
CA LYS A 563 -13.99 5.50 3.47
C LYS A 563 -14.83 4.84 2.37
N GLN A 564 -14.35 4.82 1.13
CA GLN A 564 -15.12 4.34 -0.03
C GLN A 564 -14.73 2.92 -0.48
N CYS A 565 -13.51 2.49 -0.18
CA CYS A 565 -13.05 1.15 -0.53
C CYS A 565 -12.52 0.38 0.68
N GLU A 566 -13.36 -0.47 1.24
CA GLU A 566 -13.00 -1.30 2.38
C GLU A 566 -11.78 -2.21 2.09
N PRO A 567 -11.75 -3.02 1.00
CA PRO A 567 -10.56 -3.78 0.56
C PRO A 567 -9.27 -2.99 0.30
N ASN A 568 -9.30 -1.65 0.37
CA ASN A 568 -8.21 -0.76 -0.01
C ASN A 568 -7.62 -1.04 -1.41
N HIS A 569 -8.47 -1.32 -2.40
CA HIS A 569 -8.03 -1.34 -3.79
C HIS A 569 -7.69 0.08 -4.26
N VAL A 570 -6.64 0.18 -5.08
CA VAL A 570 -6.23 1.48 -5.64
C VAL A 570 -7.27 2.00 -6.63
N ARG A 571 -7.64 3.28 -6.51
CA ARG A 571 -8.66 3.92 -7.38
C ARG A 571 -8.16 4.04 -8.82
N ALA A 572 -9.09 4.05 -9.79
CA ALA A 572 -8.79 4.02 -11.21
C ALA A 572 -7.86 5.16 -11.68
N GLU A 573 -8.03 6.36 -11.15
CA GLU A 573 -7.22 7.53 -11.49
C GLU A 573 -5.81 7.47 -10.88
N ILE A 574 -5.63 6.78 -9.75
CA ILE A 574 -4.29 6.51 -9.19
C ILE A 574 -3.60 5.42 -10.01
N VAL A 575 -4.35 4.41 -10.49
CA VAL A 575 -3.84 3.41 -11.44
C VAL A 575 -3.33 4.07 -12.73
N ASP A 576 -3.97 5.13 -13.21
CA ASP A 576 -3.48 5.88 -14.37
C ASP A 576 -2.08 6.48 -14.11
N VAL A 577 -1.85 7.05 -12.93
CA VAL A 577 -0.52 7.55 -12.53
C VAL A 577 0.49 6.41 -12.39
N GLU A 578 0.11 5.31 -11.73
CA GLU A 578 0.99 4.14 -11.58
C GLU A 578 1.41 3.57 -12.94
N ASN A 579 0.46 3.38 -13.86
CA ASN A 579 0.71 2.88 -15.21
C ASN A 579 1.55 3.84 -16.03
N LEU A 580 1.39 5.15 -15.85
CA LEU A 580 2.16 6.13 -16.58
C LEU A 580 3.62 6.18 -16.12
N VAL A 581 3.88 6.00 -14.82
CA VAL A 581 5.24 5.81 -14.29
C VAL A 581 5.88 4.57 -14.92
N LEU A 582 5.15 3.45 -14.98
CA LEU A 582 5.61 2.23 -15.65
C LEU A 582 5.86 2.45 -17.15
N ALA A 583 4.96 3.14 -17.85
CA ALA A 583 5.10 3.45 -19.27
C ALA A 583 6.33 4.30 -19.54
N ASN A 584 6.59 5.32 -18.73
CA ASN A 584 7.81 6.12 -18.83
C ASN A 584 9.07 5.27 -18.68
N HIS A 585 9.08 4.35 -17.71
CA HIS A 585 10.21 3.44 -17.53
C HIS A 585 10.45 2.54 -18.76
N LEU A 586 9.41 1.86 -19.24
CA LEU A 586 9.51 0.92 -20.35
C LEU A 586 9.76 1.62 -21.70
N CYS A 587 9.23 2.84 -21.89
CA CYS A 587 9.24 3.51 -23.17
C CYS A 587 10.33 4.57 -23.33
N ASN A 588 10.76 5.25 -22.26
CA ASN A 588 11.86 6.21 -22.34
C ASN A 588 13.25 5.54 -22.23
N SER A 589 13.32 4.33 -21.68
CA SER A 589 14.59 3.60 -21.59
C SER A 589 15.22 3.47 -22.99
N PRO A 590 16.52 3.81 -23.14
CA PRO A 590 17.25 3.58 -24.39
C PRO A 590 17.10 2.11 -24.77
N SER A 591 16.74 1.82 -26.03
CA SER A 591 16.77 0.45 -26.52
C SER A 591 18.19 -0.07 -26.40
N VAL A 592 18.38 -1.12 -25.60
CA VAL A 592 19.64 -1.88 -25.56
C VAL A 592 19.76 -2.55 -26.93
N LEU A 593 20.61 -1.99 -27.80
CA LEU A 593 20.87 -2.48 -29.16
C LEU A 593 21.68 -3.78 -29.14
#